data_AF-A0A5E6MMX6-F1
#
_entry.id   AF-A0A5E6MMX6-F1
#
_cell.length_a   1.000
_cell.length_b   1.000
_cell.length_c   1.000
_cell.angle_alpha   90.00
_cell.angle_beta   90.00
_cell.angle_gamma   90.00
#
_symmetry.space_group_name_H-M   'P 1'
#
loop_
_entity.id
_entity.type
_entity.pdbx_description
1 polymer ?
#
loop_
_entity_poly.entity_id
_entity_poly.type
_entity_poly.pdbx_seq_one_letter_code
_entity_poly.pdbx_strand_id
1 'polypeptide(L)'
;MKRFPRLLARPSDLGEVQQGLSSLSFLLEETAAHYVARLQREIRQLTLTARELEHLEDHAGKRGQRLLAKAAAKLESLPIAPEKGRRKDLRKIDRLIGELEELLEEAARVDGAPSP
;
A
#
# COMPACT_ATOMS: atom_id res chain seq x y z
N MET A 1 -1.51 -24.20 14.10
CA MET A 1 -2.48 -23.11 13.85
C MET A 1 -2.71 -22.36 15.16
N LYS A 2 -2.27 -21.10 15.28
CA LYS A 2 -2.55 -20.29 16.48
C LYS A 2 -4.05 -20.00 16.51
N ARG A 3 -4.76 -20.51 17.52
CA ARG A 3 -6.16 -20.13 17.77
C ARG A 3 -6.17 -18.67 18.21
N PHE A 4 -6.77 -17.79 17.42
CA PHE A 4 -6.93 -16.39 17.81
C PHE A 4 -7.85 -16.32 19.03
N PRO A 5 -7.46 -15.61 20.10
CA PRO A 5 -8.34 -15.38 21.22
C PRO A 5 -9.54 -14.56 20.72
N ARG A 6 -10.75 -15.12 20.85
CA ARG A 6 -11.98 -14.38 20.57
C ARG A 6 -12.05 -13.24 21.59
N LEU A 7 -12.22 -12.01 21.11
CA LEU A 7 -12.60 -10.91 21.98
C LEU A 7 -13.90 -11.30 22.69
N LEU A 8 -13.89 -11.29 24.02
CA LEU A 8 -15.05 -11.65 24.81
C LEU A 8 -16.18 -10.66 24.53
N ALA A 9 -17.38 -11.17 24.25
CA ALA A 9 -18.52 -10.34 23.90
C ALA A 9 -19.01 -9.47 25.07
N ARG A 10 -18.81 -9.93 26.32
CA ARG A 10 -19.11 -9.22 27.56
C ARG A 10 -18.15 -9.68 28.67
N PRO A 11 -17.13 -8.91 29.04
CA PRO A 11 -16.29 -9.23 30.19
C PRO A 11 -17.10 -9.01 31.49
N SER A 12 -16.93 -9.93 32.43
CA SER A 12 -17.62 -10.00 33.72
C SER A 12 -16.70 -9.70 34.91
N ASP A 13 -15.38 -9.73 34.71
CA ASP A 13 -14.39 -9.36 35.71
C ASP A 13 -13.16 -8.63 35.10
N LEU A 14 -12.27 -8.16 35.97
CA LEU A 14 -11.05 -7.43 35.57
C LEU A 14 -10.06 -8.31 34.79
N GLY A 15 -9.97 -9.61 35.10
CA GLY A 15 -9.09 -10.55 34.42
C GLY A 15 -9.51 -10.75 32.96
N GLU A 16 -10.81 -10.88 32.72
CA GLU A 16 -11.40 -10.96 31.37
C GLU A 16 -11.15 -9.68 30.56
N VAL A 17 -11.21 -8.50 31.19
CA VAL A 17 -10.83 -7.22 30.55
C VAL A 17 -9.36 -7.22 30.17
N GLN A 18 -8.46 -7.60 31.08
CA GLN A 18 -7.01 -7.66 30.81
C GLN A 18 -6.68 -8.62 29.66
N GLN A 19 -7.32 -9.79 29.65
CA GLN A 19 -7.17 -10.76 28.57
C GLN A 19 -7.68 -10.22 27.23
N GLY A 20 -8.83 -9.52 27.25
CA GLY A 20 -9.39 -8.85 26.07
C GLY A 20 -8.45 -7.77 25.51
N LEU A 21 -7.88 -6.92 26.37
CA LEU A 21 -6.91 -5.90 25.97
C LEU A 21 -5.62 -6.49 25.39
N SER A 22 -5.11 -7.56 26.00
CA SER A 22 -3.92 -8.27 25.50
C SER A 22 -4.16 -8.87 24.12
N SER A 23 -5.34 -9.47 23.94
CA SER A 23 -5.80 -10.00 22.65
C SER A 23 -5.94 -8.91 21.60
N LEU A 24 -6.49 -7.75 21.98
CA LEU A 24 -6.62 -6.60 21.09
C LEU A 24 -5.26 -6.04 20.66
N SER A 25 -4.29 -5.94 21.59
CA SER A 25 -2.93 -5.50 21.27
C SER A 25 -2.27 -6.43 20.25
N PHE A 26 -2.36 -7.74 20.48
CA PHE A 26 -1.83 -8.74 19.55
C PHE A 26 -2.49 -8.65 18.16
N LEU A 27 -3.82 -8.53 18.11
CA LEU A 27 -4.55 -8.39 16.83
C LEU A 27 -4.18 -7.10 16.11
N LEU A 28 -3.98 -6.00 16.83
CA LEU A 28 -3.55 -4.72 16.27
C LEU A 28 -2.16 -4.86 15.64
N GLU A 29 -1.20 -5.46 16.36
CA GLU A 29 0.16 -5.68 15.88
C GLU A 29 0.19 -6.55 14.62
N GLU A 30 -0.47 -7.70 14.63
CA GLU A 30 -0.52 -8.61 13.48
C GLU A 30 -1.20 -7.94 12.28
N THR A 31 -2.33 -7.26 12.50
CA THR A 31 -3.06 -6.58 11.42
C THR A 31 -2.23 -5.43 10.83
N ALA A 32 -1.56 -4.65 11.67
CA ALA A 32 -0.70 -3.56 11.21
C ALA A 32 0.50 -4.10 10.43
N ALA A 33 1.15 -5.17 10.92
CA ALA A 33 2.27 -5.81 10.25
C ALA A 33 1.86 -6.35 8.86
N HIS A 34 0.74 -7.06 8.77
CA HIS A 34 0.22 -7.55 7.49
C HIS A 34 -0.15 -6.42 6.53
N TYR A 35 -0.78 -5.36 7.04
CA TYR A 35 -1.15 -4.21 6.22
C TYR A 35 0.08 -3.49 5.65
N VAL A 36 1.09 -3.23 6.48
CA VAL A 36 2.35 -2.60 6.04
C VAL A 36 3.10 -3.51 5.07
N ALA A 37 3.16 -4.82 5.33
CA ALA A 37 3.80 -5.78 4.43
C ALA A 37 3.12 -5.83 3.06
N ARG A 38 1.78 -5.71 3.01
CA ARG A 38 1.02 -5.56 1.76
C ARG A 38 1.44 -4.30 1.00
N LEU A 39 1.40 -3.12 1.64
CA LEU A 39 1.79 -1.86 1.00
C LEU A 39 3.22 -1.90 0.45
N GLN A 40 4.16 -2.46 1.23
CA GLN A 40 5.54 -2.63 0.78
C GLN A 40 5.67 -3.56 -0.43
N ARG A 41 4.86 -4.63 -0.50
CA ARG A 41 4.83 -5.52 -1.65
C ARG A 41 4.31 -4.80 -2.89
N GLU A 42 3.25 -4.03 -2.76
CA GLU A 42 2.67 -3.24 -3.85
C GLU A 42 3.68 -2.19 -4.36
N ILE A 43 4.34 -1.45 -3.46
CA ILE A 43 5.43 -0.52 -3.83
C ILE A 43 6.54 -1.25 -4.62
N ARG A 44 6.96 -2.44 -4.18
CA ARG A 44 7.96 -3.23 -4.91
C ARG A 44 7.48 -3.62 -6.30
N GLN A 45 6.21 -4.02 -6.46
CA GLN A 45 5.65 -4.34 -7.78
C GLN A 45 5.62 -3.11 -8.69
N LEU A 46 5.14 -1.96 -8.20
CA LEU A 46 5.15 -0.70 -8.96
C LEU A 46 6.58 -0.29 -9.37
N THR A 47 7.57 -0.55 -8.51
CA THR A 47 8.98 -0.30 -8.82
C THR A 47 9.49 -1.19 -9.96
N LEU A 48 9.06 -2.46 -10.01
CA LEU A 48 9.40 -3.37 -11.10
C LEU A 48 8.73 -2.94 -12.40
N THR A 49 7.43 -2.64 -12.37
CA THR A 49 6.68 -2.14 -13.53
C THR A 49 7.30 -0.87 -14.09
N ALA A 50 7.70 0.08 -13.23
CA ALA A 50 8.36 1.31 -13.68
C ALA A 50 9.70 1.03 -14.39
N ARG A 51 10.50 0.05 -13.92
CA ARG A 51 11.74 -0.37 -14.58
C ARG A 51 11.49 -1.06 -15.92
N GLU A 52 10.45 -1.88 -16.00
CA GLU A 52 10.04 -2.52 -17.26
C GLU A 52 9.63 -1.46 -18.29
N LEU A 53 8.94 -0.41 -17.87
CA LEU A 53 8.58 0.73 -18.72
C LEU A 53 9.79 1.57 -19.15
N GLU A 54 10.78 1.77 -18.27
CA GLU A 54 12.05 2.45 -18.62
C GLU A 54 12.77 1.73 -19.78
N HIS A 55 12.76 0.40 -19.80
CA HIS A 55 13.31 -0.37 -20.92
C HIS A 55 12.52 -0.23 -22.24
N LEU A 56 11.28 0.22 -22.16
CA LEU A 56 10.41 0.48 -23.31
C LEU A 56 10.38 1.97 -23.70
N GLU A 57 11.05 2.84 -22.93
CA GLU A 57 10.93 4.29 -23.02
C GLU A 57 11.44 4.85 -24.37
N ASP A 58 12.41 4.18 -25.00
CA ASP A 58 12.87 4.47 -26.37
C ASP A 58 11.75 4.35 -27.42
N HIS A 59 10.66 3.66 -27.08
CA HIS A 59 9.49 3.42 -27.94
C HIS A 59 8.21 4.05 -27.36
N ALA A 60 8.29 4.70 -26.19
CA ALA A 60 7.11 5.23 -25.51
C ALA A 60 6.52 6.40 -26.29
N GLY A 61 5.22 6.30 -26.61
CA GLY A 61 4.51 7.36 -27.30
C GLY A 61 4.31 8.58 -26.40
N LYS A 62 3.95 9.74 -26.98
CA LYS A 62 3.63 10.98 -26.23
C LYS A 62 2.62 10.77 -25.08
N ARG A 63 1.73 9.78 -25.21
CA ARG A 63 0.74 9.43 -24.18
C ARG A 63 1.37 8.67 -23.00
N GLY A 64 2.26 7.71 -23.25
CA GLY A 64 3.01 6.98 -22.21
C GLY A 64 3.85 7.94 -21.36
N GLN A 65 4.65 8.80 -22.01
CA GLN A 65 5.44 9.84 -21.33
C GLN A 65 4.59 10.77 -20.46
N ARG A 66 3.39 11.14 -20.91
CA ARG A 66 2.46 11.98 -20.12
C ARG A 66 1.95 11.26 -18.87
N LEU A 67 1.69 9.96 -18.96
CA LEU A 67 1.25 9.15 -17.82
C LEU A 67 2.37 8.99 -16.79
N LEU A 68 3.61 8.75 -17.24
CA LEU A 68 4.80 8.71 -16.39
C LEU A 68 5.04 10.06 -15.68
N ALA A 69 4.95 11.18 -16.40
CA ALA A 69 5.07 12.51 -15.80
C ALA A 69 3.97 12.78 -14.74
N LYS A 70 2.76 12.28 -14.98
CA LYS A 70 1.65 12.38 -14.01
C LYS A 70 1.91 11.53 -12.76
N ALA A 71 2.50 10.34 -12.92
CA ALA A 71 2.90 9.49 -11.80
C ALA A 71 4.00 10.15 -10.94
N ALA A 72 5.02 10.73 -11.59
CA ALA A 72 6.09 11.47 -10.92
C ALA A 72 5.55 12.67 -10.11
N ALA A 73 4.67 13.49 -10.71
CA ALA A 73 4.06 14.62 -10.02
C ALA A 73 3.24 14.20 -8.77
N LYS A 74 2.59 13.03 -8.81
CA LYS A 74 1.88 12.50 -7.64
C LYS A 74 2.83 12.11 -6.51
N LEU A 75 3.95 11.46 -6.83
CA LEU A 75 4.99 11.10 -5.86
C LEU A 75 5.57 12.35 -5.17
N GLU A 76 5.88 13.39 -5.93
CA GLU A 76 6.39 14.66 -5.40
C GLU A 76 5.38 15.38 -4.49
N SER A 77 4.09 15.28 -4.82
CA SER A 77 3.03 15.96 -4.10
C SER A 77 2.67 15.32 -2.75
N LEU A 78 3.24 14.16 -2.39
CA LEU A 78 2.85 13.40 -1.21
C LEU A 78 3.28 14.11 0.09
N PRO A 79 2.37 14.76 0.83
CA PRO A 79 2.73 15.52 2.01
C PRO A 79 2.62 14.61 3.23
N ILE A 80 3.70 13.89 3.52
CA ILE A 80 3.81 13.02 4.69
C ILE A 80 5.06 13.41 5.47
N ALA A 81 4.86 13.76 6.75
CA ALA A 81 5.92 13.87 7.74
C ALA A 81 5.86 12.61 8.62
N PRO A 82 6.90 11.75 8.64
CA PRO A 82 6.85 10.44 9.31
C PRO A 82 6.77 10.49 10.85
N GLU A 83 6.81 11.68 11.45
CA GLU A 83 7.03 11.87 12.89
C GLU A 83 5.88 11.48 13.82
N LYS A 84 4.66 11.22 13.34
CA LYS A 84 3.48 11.10 14.24
C LYS A 84 2.63 9.83 14.09
N GLY A 85 3.11 8.80 13.38
CA GLY A 85 2.39 7.51 13.28
C GLY A 85 0.91 7.68 12.87
N ARG A 86 0.61 8.71 12.07
CA ARG A 86 -0.77 9.12 11.83
C ARG A 86 -1.42 8.10 10.91
N ARG A 87 -2.48 7.44 11.38
CA ARG A 87 -3.37 6.60 10.55
C ARG A 87 -3.76 7.26 9.22
N LYS A 88 -3.91 8.59 9.22
CA LYS A 88 -4.22 9.37 8.01
C LYS A 88 -3.14 9.27 6.95
N ASP A 89 -1.87 9.20 7.34
CA ASP A 89 -0.75 9.16 6.40
C ASP A 89 -0.60 7.76 5.78
N LEU A 90 -0.80 6.69 6.55
CA LEU A 90 -0.89 5.33 5.99
C LEU A 90 -2.03 5.19 4.96
N ARG A 91 -3.17 5.86 5.17
CA ARG A 91 -4.25 5.91 4.19
C ARG A 91 -3.90 6.73 2.95
N LYS A 92 -3.10 7.78 3.07
CA LYS A 92 -2.62 8.55 1.91
C LYS A 92 -1.66 7.71 1.07
N ILE A 93 -0.75 6.96 1.70
CA ILE A 93 0.17 6.04 1.03
C ILE A 93 -0.62 4.99 0.26
N ASP A 94 -1.58 4.33 0.91
CA ASP A 94 -2.44 3.31 0.29
C ASP A 94 -3.18 3.84 -0.94
N ARG A 95 -3.77 5.05 -0.84
CA ARG A 95 -4.42 5.70 -1.99
C ARG A 95 -3.45 6.01 -3.12
N LEU A 96 -2.27 6.55 -2.78
CA LEU A 96 -1.27 6.88 -3.78
C LEU A 96 -0.79 5.62 -4.53
N ILE A 97 -0.60 4.50 -3.82
CA ILE A 97 -0.23 3.22 -4.45
C ILE A 97 -1.27 2.83 -5.50
N GLY A 98 -2.57 2.87 -5.16
CA GLY A 98 -3.63 2.57 -6.13
C GLY A 98 -3.66 3.53 -7.32
N GLU A 99 -3.47 4.83 -7.09
CA GLU A 99 -3.40 5.83 -8.17
C GLU A 99 -2.17 5.62 -9.09
N LEU A 100 -1.05 5.15 -8.54
CA LEU A 100 0.16 4.85 -9.32
C LEU A 100 0.00 3.55 -10.12
N GLU A 101 -0.65 2.54 -9.55
CA GLU A 101 -0.98 1.29 -10.24
C GLU A 101 -1.79 1.56 -11.51
N GLU A 102 -2.87 2.34 -11.41
CA GLU A 102 -3.69 2.72 -12.56
C GLU A 102 -2.89 3.44 -13.65
N LEU A 103 -2.00 4.36 -13.27
CA LEU A 103 -1.20 5.14 -14.23
C LEU A 103 -0.14 4.29 -14.92
N LEU A 104 0.54 3.41 -14.19
CA LEU A 104 1.58 2.54 -14.73
C LEU A 104 0.98 1.43 -15.61
N GLU A 105 -0.17 0.87 -15.23
CA GLU A 105 -0.91 -0.05 -16.10
C GLU A 105 -1.35 0.62 -17.40
N GLU A 106 -1.88 1.86 -17.32
CA GLU A 106 -2.29 2.58 -18.53
C GLU A 106 -1.07 2.88 -19.43
N ALA A 107 0.06 3.24 -18.86
CA ALA A 107 1.30 3.46 -19.62
C ALA A 107 1.76 2.16 -20.31
N ALA A 108 1.78 1.04 -19.59
CA ALA A 108 2.15 -0.28 -20.12
C ALA A 108 1.27 -0.71 -21.31
N ARG A 109 -0.04 -0.47 -21.24
CA ARG A 109 -0.98 -0.79 -22.34
C ARG A 109 -0.75 0.08 -23.56
N VAL A 110 -0.39 1.35 -23.36
CA VAL A 110 -0.13 2.30 -24.46
C VAL A 110 1.17 1.97 -25.18
N ASP A 111 2.19 1.54 -24.44
CA ASP A 111 3.52 1.25 -24.98
C ASP A 111 3.70 -0.23 -25.41
N GLY A 112 2.61 -1.01 -25.41
CA GLY A 112 2.56 -2.35 -26.00
C GLY A 112 3.14 -3.46 -25.11
N ALA A 113 3.33 -3.23 -23.81
CA ALA A 113 3.72 -4.28 -22.89
C ALA A 113 2.55 -5.29 -22.72
N PRO A 114 2.81 -6.61 -22.77
CA PRO A 114 1.77 -7.60 -22.55
C PRO A 114 1.24 -7.47 -21.11
N SER A 115 -0.09 -7.41 -20.96
CA SER A 115 -0.72 -7.48 -19.64
C SER A 115 -0.41 -8.84 -18.97
N PRO A 116 -0.21 -8.87 -17.64
CA PRO A 116 -0.04 -10.10 -16.88
C PRO A 116 -1.30 -10.98 -16.90
#